data_AF-A0A7S0ELQ9-F1
#
_entry.id   AF-A0A7S0ELQ9-F1
#
_cell.length_a   1.000
_cell.length_b   1.000
_cell.length_c   1.000
_cell.angle_alpha   90.00
_cell.angle_beta   90.00
_cell.angle_gamma   90.00
#
_symmetry.space_group_name_H-M   'P 1'
#
loop_
_entity.id
_entity.type
_entity.pdbx_description
1 polymer ?
#
loop_
_entity_poly.entity_id
_entity_poly.type
_entity_poly.pdbx_seq_one_letter_code
_entity_poly.pdbx_strand_id
1 'polypeptide(L)'
;WEGAQKPVPNGAYPCFLTMTTQEKFGCREREDCTLEKPFVYVTKAFFLEDIQFRGAISDFHPMKKLIEKYPDDKLLLVWDEEEWYGQNFFLVHDLKVRDAVLADMVAREETAAAKKAAGGGGGGGDGD
;
A
#
# COMPACT_ATOMS: atom_id res chain seq x y z
N TRP A 1 -16.35 2.76 4.46
CA TRP A 1 -15.91 1.47 5.02
C TRP A 1 -16.16 1.51 6.51
N GLU A 2 -16.40 0.39 7.17
CA GLU A 2 -16.50 0.40 8.64
C GLU A 2 -15.15 0.83 9.24
N GLY A 3 -15.17 1.71 10.24
CA GLY A 3 -13.95 2.22 10.90
C GLY A 3 -13.12 3.24 10.10
N ALA A 4 -13.52 3.61 8.87
CA ALA A 4 -12.75 4.55 8.06
C ALA A 4 -12.74 5.96 8.66
N GLN A 5 -11.53 6.52 8.81
CA GLN A 5 -11.31 7.91 9.25
C GLN A 5 -11.40 8.91 8.09
N LYS A 6 -11.12 8.45 6.86
CA LYS A 6 -11.14 9.24 5.63
C LYS A 6 -12.03 8.59 4.56
N PRO A 7 -12.60 9.37 3.64
CA PRO A 7 -13.30 8.82 2.49
C PRO A 7 -12.33 8.02 1.63
N VAL A 8 -12.74 6.81 1.25
CA VAL A 8 -11.98 5.97 0.33
C VAL A 8 -11.96 6.63 -1.05
N PRO A 9 -10.79 6.79 -1.70
CA PRO A 9 -10.72 7.28 -3.07
C PRO A 9 -11.53 6.40 -4.03
N ASN A 10 -12.28 7.02 -4.93
CA ASN A 10 -12.98 6.29 -5.98
C ASN A 10 -11.96 5.71 -6.97
N GLY A 11 -11.76 4.38 -6.95
CA GLY A 11 -10.66 3.70 -7.64
C GLY A 11 -9.69 2.98 -6.69
N ALA A 12 -9.96 3.02 -5.38
CA ALA A 12 -9.30 2.21 -4.36
C ALA A 12 -10.34 1.35 -3.60
N TYR A 13 -9.89 0.18 -3.14
CA TYR A 13 -10.71 -0.74 -2.37
C TYR A 13 -9.98 -1.14 -1.08
N PRO A 14 -10.48 -0.79 0.12
CA PRO A 14 -9.88 -1.19 1.39
C PRO A 14 -10.03 -2.70 1.57
N CYS A 15 -8.96 -3.38 1.99
CA CYS A 15 -8.98 -4.81 2.19
C CYS A 15 -8.16 -5.21 3.42
N PHE A 16 -8.73 -6.10 4.23
CA PHE A 16 -7.97 -6.79 5.26
C PHE A 16 -7.08 -7.86 4.63
N LEU A 17 -5.78 -7.82 4.88
CA LEU A 17 -4.88 -8.91 4.54
C LEU A 17 -4.43 -9.65 5.79
N THR A 18 -4.68 -10.96 5.82
CA THR A 18 -4.13 -11.85 6.84
C THR A 18 -2.61 -11.94 6.73
N MET A 19 -1.92 -12.24 7.83
CA MET A 19 -0.45 -12.44 7.82
C MET A 19 0.00 -13.46 6.78
N THR A 20 -0.76 -14.55 6.59
CA THR A 20 -0.48 -15.56 5.56
C THR A 20 -0.56 -14.99 4.15
N THR A 21 -1.55 -14.14 3.87
CA THR A 21 -1.62 -13.46 2.58
C THR A 21 -0.47 -12.46 2.43
N GLN A 22 -0.14 -11.70 3.48
CA GLN A 22 0.97 -10.75 3.42
C GLN A 22 2.31 -11.42 3.10
N GLU A 23 2.61 -12.55 3.74
CA GLU A 23 3.78 -13.38 3.45
C GLU A 23 3.82 -13.85 1.99
N LYS A 24 2.69 -14.36 1.49
CA LYS A 24 2.60 -14.89 0.12
C LYS A 24 2.78 -13.80 -0.93
N PHE A 25 2.29 -12.60 -0.66
CA PHE A 25 2.34 -11.47 -1.58
C PHE A 25 3.59 -10.59 -1.40
N GLY A 26 4.45 -10.92 -0.42
CA GLY A 26 5.65 -10.15 -0.10
C GLY A 26 5.30 -8.72 0.28
N CYS A 27 4.26 -8.54 1.09
CA CYS A 27 3.77 -7.23 1.52
C CYS A 27 3.59 -7.15 3.04
N ARG A 28 4.44 -7.84 3.82
CA ARG A 28 4.37 -7.77 5.28
C ARG A 28 4.54 -6.35 5.77
N GLU A 29 3.64 -5.97 6.66
CA GLU A 29 3.65 -4.67 7.34
C GLU A 29 4.95 -4.49 8.12
N ARG A 30 5.59 -3.33 7.99
CA ARG A 30 6.87 -2.98 8.66
C ARG A 30 8.07 -3.84 8.25
N GLU A 31 7.93 -4.74 7.28
CA GLU A 31 9.02 -5.56 6.73
C GLU A 31 9.19 -5.28 5.22
N ASP A 32 8.25 -5.76 4.40
CA ASP A 32 8.26 -5.53 2.95
C ASP A 32 7.69 -4.16 2.57
N CYS A 33 6.67 -3.72 3.32
CA CYS A 33 6.08 -2.39 3.22
C CYS A 33 6.56 -1.55 4.42
N THR A 34 7.22 -0.44 4.15
CA THR A 34 7.73 0.49 5.16
C THR A 34 7.08 1.86 5.04
N LEU A 35 7.33 2.77 5.98
CA LEU A 35 6.82 4.14 5.88
C LEU A 35 7.36 4.90 4.66
N GLU A 36 8.58 4.57 4.24
CA GLU A 36 9.23 5.15 3.06
C GLU A 36 8.69 4.51 1.77
N LYS A 37 8.38 3.22 1.81
CA LYS A 37 7.84 2.47 0.68
C LYS A 37 6.66 1.61 1.13
N PRO A 38 5.46 2.20 1.28
CA PRO A 38 4.30 1.52 1.87
C PRO A 38 3.53 0.71 0.83
N PHE A 39 4.17 0.20 -0.22
CA PHE A 39 3.46 -0.50 -1.29
C PHE A 39 4.32 -1.53 -2.02
N VAL A 40 3.62 -2.46 -2.66
CA VAL A 40 4.20 -3.41 -3.60
C VAL A 40 3.43 -3.43 -4.92
N TYR A 41 4.12 -3.85 -5.97
CA TYR A 41 3.51 -4.17 -7.26
C TYR A 41 3.28 -5.66 -7.36
N VAL A 42 2.04 -6.06 -7.59
CA VAL A 42 1.66 -7.45 -7.73
C VAL A 42 1.02 -7.65 -9.10
N THR A 43 1.39 -8.73 -9.78
CA THR A 43 0.83 -8.99 -11.11
C THR A 43 -0.63 -9.41 -11.01
N LYS A 44 -1.43 -8.98 -11.98
CA LYS A 44 -2.82 -9.42 -12.16
C LYS A 44 -2.92 -10.94 -12.19
N ALA A 45 -2.01 -11.61 -12.89
CA ALA A 45 -1.95 -13.07 -12.94
C ALA A 45 -1.80 -13.68 -11.54
N PHE A 46 -0.89 -13.17 -10.71
CA PHE A 46 -0.65 -13.72 -9.36
C PHE A 46 -1.86 -13.57 -8.44
N PHE A 47 -2.56 -12.42 -8.50
CA PHE A 47 -3.83 -12.27 -7.79
C PHE A 47 -4.88 -13.30 -8.23
N LEU A 48 -5.05 -13.46 -9.55
CA LEU A 48 -6.06 -14.35 -10.10
C LEU A 48 -5.75 -15.82 -9.80
N GLU A 49 -4.46 -16.20 -9.82
CA GLU A 49 -4.01 -17.53 -9.41
C GLU A 49 -4.29 -17.80 -7.92
N ASP A 50 -4.01 -16.84 -7.02
CA ASP A 50 -4.36 -16.98 -5.60
C ASP A 50 -5.87 -17.15 -5.40
N ILE A 51 -6.68 -16.32 -6.07
CA ILE A 51 -8.15 -16.39 -5.99
C ILE A 51 -8.66 -17.70 -6.58
N GLN A 52 -8.06 -18.20 -7.67
CA GLN A 52 -8.43 -19.48 -8.27
C GLN A 52 -8.10 -20.65 -7.34
N PHE A 53 -6.92 -20.63 -6.70
CA PHE A 53 -6.45 -21.71 -5.84
C PHE A 53 -7.17 -21.74 -4.49
N ARG A 54 -7.40 -20.58 -3.85
CA ARG A 54 -8.02 -20.50 -2.51
C ARG A 54 -9.52 -20.23 -2.54
N GLY A 55 -10.09 -19.87 -3.69
CA GLY A 55 -11.51 -19.57 -3.84
C GLY A 55 -11.96 -18.43 -2.93
N ALA A 56 -13.06 -18.66 -2.20
CA ALA A 56 -13.62 -17.68 -1.26
C ALA A 56 -12.74 -17.40 -0.03
N ILE A 57 -11.70 -18.20 0.21
CA ILE A 57 -10.72 -18.01 1.30
C ILE A 57 -9.60 -17.04 0.87
N SER A 58 -9.54 -16.64 -0.41
CA SER A 58 -8.65 -15.56 -0.81
C SER A 58 -9.14 -14.23 -0.24
N ASP A 59 -8.26 -13.50 0.43
CA ASP A 59 -8.54 -12.12 0.90
C ASP A 59 -8.86 -11.20 -0.29
N PHE A 60 -8.42 -11.57 -1.50
CA PHE A 60 -8.69 -10.85 -2.75
C PHE A 60 -9.95 -11.30 -3.48
N HIS A 61 -10.68 -12.31 -2.98
CA HIS A 61 -11.89 -12.82 -3.60
C HIS A 61 -12.95 -11.72 -3.87
N PRO A 62 -13.22 -10.77 -2.92
CA PRO A 62 -14.18 -9.69 -3.16
C PRO A 62 -13.78 -8.75 -4.30
N MET A 63 -12.47 -8.59 -4.55
CA MET A 63 -11.94 -7.68 -5.57
C MET A 63 -11.69 -8.36 -6.92
N LYS A 64 -12.02 -9.65 -7.08
CA LYS A 64 -11.74 -10.41 -8.32
C LYS A 64 -12.12 -9.64 -9.59
N LYS A 65 -13.35 -9.11 -9.64
CA LYS A 65 -13.83 -8.36 -10.82
C LYS A 65 -13.08 -7.05 -11.07
N LEU A 66 -12.59 -6.41 -10.01
CA LEU A 66 -11.78 -5.18 -10.13
C LEU A 66 -10.41 -5.52 -10.71
N ILE A 67 -9.80 -6.60 -10.22
CA ILE A 67 -8.51 -7.12 -10.68
C ILE A 67 -8.57 -7.55 -12.15
N GLU A 68 -9.60 -8.31 -12.54
CA GLU A 68 -9.81 -8.76 -13.94
C GLU A 68 -9.93 -7.60 -14.92
N LYS A 69 -10.62 -6.52 -14.52
CA LYS A 69 -10.87 -5.34 -15.35
C LYS A 69 -9.72 -4.34 -15.38
N TYR A 70 -8.71 -4.52 -14.53
CA TYR A 70 -7.60 -3.58 -14.46
C TYR A 70 -6.82 -3.60 -15.79
N PRO A 71 -6.59 -2.42 -16.41
CA PRO A 71 -6.05 -2.33 -17.77
C PRO A 71 -4.58 -2.77 -17.85
N ASP A 72 -3.80 -2.60 -16.78
CA ASP A 72 -2.37 -2.96 -16.74
C ASP A 72 -2.16 -4.36 -16.15
N ASP A 73 -0.91 -4.85 -16.25
CA ASP A 73 -0.51 -6.17 -15.74
C ASP A 73 -0.14 -6.17 -14.26
N LYS A 74 0.13 -5.01 -13.66
CA LYS A 74 0.56 -4.88 -12.25
C LYS A 74 -0.30 -3.89 -11.52
N LEU A 75 -0.90 -4.32 -10.43
CA LEU A 75 -1.69 -3.47 -9.54
C LEU A 75 -0.84 -3.00 -8.37
N LEU A 76 -1.19 -1.85 -7.82
CA LEU A 76 -0.58 -1.28 -6.63
C LEU A 76 -1.36 -1.75 -5.40
N LEU A 77 -0.69 -2.48 -4.52
CA LEU A 77 -1.21 -2.86 -3.20
C LEU A 77 -0.49 -2.02 -2.15
N VAL A 78 -1.25 -1.23 -1.40
CA VAL A 78 -0.70 -0.22 -0.49
C VAL A 78 -1.04 -0.58 0.96
N TRP A 79 -0.02 -0.58 1.80
CA TRP A 79 -0.15 -0.68 3.24
C TRP A 79 -0.64 0.66 3.81
N ASP A 80 -1.73 0.60 4.57
CA ASP A 80 -2.35 1.74 5.26
C ASP A 80 -2.04 1.64 6.75
N GLU A 81 -0.84 2.11 7.14
CA GLU A 81 -0.36 2.03 8.53
C GLU A 81 -1.36 2.65 9.53
N GLU A 82 -1.97 3.76 9.13
CA GLU A 82 -2.88 4.54 9.97
C GLU A 82 -4.34 4.06 9.86
N GLU A 83 -4.59 3.00 9.07
CA GLU A 83 -5.90 2.47 8.73
C GLU A 83 -6.91 3.58 8.39
N TRP A 84 -6.48 4.59 7.62
CA TRP A 84 -7.31 5.72 7.24
C TRP A 84 -8.59 5.29 6.53
N TYR A 85 -8.52 4.19 5.78
CA TYR A 85 -9.66 3.62 5.07
C TYR A 85 -10.35 2.47 5.83
N GLY A 86 -9.98 2.26 7.09
CA GLY A 86 -10.59 1.32 8.03
C GLY A 86 -10.11 -0.13 7.87
N GLN A 87 -9.02 -0.36 7.14
CA GLN A 87 -8.39 -1.67 6.93
C GLN A 87 -6.87 -1.49 6.84
N ASN A 88 -6.10 -2.57 7.00
CA ASN A 88 -4.64 -2.53 6.97
C ASN A 88 -4.05 -2.33 5.56
N PHE A 89 -4.80 -2.62 4.49
CA PHE A 89 -4.37 -2.38 3.11
C PHE A 89 -5.50 -1.77 2.27
N PHE A 90 -5.10 -1.22 1.12
CA PHE A 90 -6.03 -0.96 0.02
C PHE A 90 -5.42 -1.33 -1.33
N LEU A 91 -6.26 -1.88 -2.20
CA LEU A 91 -5.92 -2.18 -3.59
C LEU A 91 -6.33 -1.02 -4.49
N VAL A 92 -5.41 -0.50 -5.28
CA VAL A 92 -5.71 0.52 -6.29
C VAL A 92 -6.07 -0.15 -7.61
N HIS A 93 -7.28 0.10 -8.10
CA HIS A 93 -7.84 -0.52 -9.31
C HIS A 93 -8.23 0.50 -10.38
N ASP A 94 -7.78 1.75 -10.25
CA ASP A 94 -7.90 2.81 -11.25
C ASP A 94 -6.52 3.44 -11.53
N LEU A 95 -6.19 3.68 -12.80
CA LEU A 95 -4.87 4.21 -13.19
C LEU A 95 -4.65 5.64 -12.71
N LYS A 96 -5.68 6.50 -12.74
CA LYS A 96 -5.54 7.89 -12.29
C LYS A 96 -5.31 7.93 -10.79
N VAL A 97 -6.00 7.07 -10.05
CA VAL A 97 -5.79 6.93 -8.60
C VAL A 97 -4.40 6.37 -8.31
N ARG A 98 -3.91 5.39 -9.08
CA ARG A 98 -2.54 4.88 -8.93
C ARG A 98 -1.53 6.01 -9.05
N ASP A 99 -1.62 6.81 -10.12
CA ASP A 99 -0.66 7.88 -10.39
C ASP A 99 -0.74 8.97 -9.31
N ALA A 100 -1.94 9.30 -8.83
CA ALA A 100 -2.12 10.25 -7.73
C ALA A 100 -1.54 9.73 -6.40
N VAL A 101 -1.73 8.45 -6.08
CA VAL A 101 -1.18 7.81 -4.88
C VAL A 101 0.35 7.80 -4.93
N LEU A 102 0.94 7.43 -6.07
CA LEU A 102 2.39 7.45 -6.24
C LEU A 102 2.96 8.87 -6.14
N ALA A 103 2.29 9.87 -6.72
CA ALA A 103 2.71 11.26 -6.61
C ALA A 103 2.68 11.78 -5.16
N ASP A 104 1.64 11.44 -4.39
CA ASP A 104 1.56 11.77 -2.95
C ASP A 104 2.69 11.11 -2.16
N MET A 105 3.03 9.85 -2.47
CA MET A 105 4.15 9.14 -1.82
C MET A 105 5.50 9.77 -2.13
N VAL A 106 5.77 10.11 -3.41
CA VAL A 106 7.00 10.80 -3.80
C VAL A 106 7.13 12.15 -3.09
N ALA A 107 6.05 12.94 -3.05
CA ALA A 107 6.07 14.23 -2.37
C ALA A 107 6.34 14.11 -0.86
N ARG A 108 5.86 13.02 -0.22
CA ARG A 108 6.14 12.72 1.18
C ARG A 108 7.60 12.33 1.40
N GLU A 109 8.16 11.51 0.51
CA GLU A 109 9.58 11.11 0.55
C GLU A 109 10.49 12.34 0.44
N GLU A 110 10.24 13.22 -0.54
CA GLU A 110 11.00 14.46 -0.72
C GLU A 110 10.92 15.38 0.50
N THR A 111 9.72 15.51 1.10
CA THR A 111 9.50 16.30 2.32
C THR A 111 10.25 15.70 3.52
N ALA A 112 10.23 14.37 3.67
CA ALA A 112 10.93 13.66 4.74
C ALA A 112 12.46 13.79 4.58
N ALA A 113 12.97 13.65 3.36
CA ALA A 113 14.38 13.84 3.03
C ALA A 113 14.84 15.27 3.34
N ALA A 114 14.05 16.29 2.96
CA ALA A 114 14.36 17.68 3.26
C ALA A 114 14.40 17.97 4.78
N LYS A 115 13.47 17.40 5.56
CA LYS A 115 13.47 17.51 7.03
C LYS A 115 14.69 16.82 7.65
N LYS A 116 15.08 15.64 7.14
CA LYS A 116 16.30 14.92 7.60
C LYS A 116 17.57 15.72 7.30
N ALA A 117 17.64 16.36 6.13
CA ALA A 117 18.76 17.24 5.77
C ALA A 117 18.81 18.52 6.62
N ALA A 118 17.66 19.08 7.01
CA ALA A 118 17.59 20.26 7.87
C ALA A 118 17.83 19.95 9.37
N GLY A 119 17.61 18.71 9.81
CA GLY A 119 17.78 18.27 11.20
C GLY A 119 19.21 17.85 11.60
N GLY A 120 20.17 17.87 10.67
CA GLY A 120 21.57 17.43 10.90
C GLY A 120 22.49 18.43 11.60
N GLY A 121 21.96 19.51 12.19
CA GLY A 121 22.74 20.57 12.82
C GLY A 121 22.59 20.63 14.33
N GLY A 122 23.48 19.97 15.07
CA GLY A 122 23.72 20.21 16.50
C GLY A 122 24.33 18.98 17.18
N GLY A 123 25.55 19.01 17.73
CA GLY A 123 26.59 20.02 17.78
C GLY A 123 27.84 19.32 18.32
N GLY A 124 28.99 19.58 17.70
CA GLY A 124 30.28 19.29 18.31
C GLY A 124 30.72 20.45 19.21
N GLY A 125 31.56 20.12 20.20
CA GLY A 125 32.21 21.05 21.15
C GLY A 125 31.43 21.23 22.44
N ASP A 126 31.99 21.19 23.65
CA ASP A 126 33.35 21.20 24.22
C ASP A 126 33.20 20.54 25.63
N GLY A 127 34.13 19.74 26.16
CA GLY A 127 35.37 20.19 26.79
C GLY A 127 35.28 19.99 28.32
N ASP A 128 36.06 19.05 28.86
CA ASP A 128 37.05 19.22 29.95
C ASP A 128 37.86 17.92 30.10
#